data_AF-A0A4R3U1H1-F1
#
_entry.id   AF-A0A4R3U1H1-F1
#
_cell.length_a   1.000
_cell.length_b   1.000
_cell.length_c   1.000
_cell.angle_alpha   90.00
_cell.angle_beta   90.00
_cell.angle_gamma   90.00
#
_symmetry.space_group_name_H-M   'P 1'
#
loop_
_entity.id
_entity.type
_entity.pdbx_description
1 polymer ?
#
loop_
_entity_poly.entity_id
_entity_poly.type
_entity_poly.pdbx_seq_one_letter_code
_entity_poly.pdbx_strand_id
1 'polypeptide(L)'
;MRILLAIVIAVSASAASAQNCQFLGNQTYCDNGLTGQRLGNTTHWNDGSTSQRLGSTTYNSDGSTAQHLGNNTFFSDGTSAQTLGNTTYFSNGRSCQRLGNQVYCN
;
A
#
# COMPACT_ATOMS: atom_id res chain seq x y z
N MET A 1 41.68 20.02 -14.42
CA MET A 1 41.27 18.92 -13.53
C MET A 1 39.80 19.13 -13.18
N ARG A 2 38.89 18.29 -13.69
CA ARG A 2 37.44 18.36 -13.39
C ARG A 2 37.15 17.33 -12.29
N ILE A 3 36.85 17.80 -11.09
CA ILE A 3 36.55 16.97 -9.93
C ILE A 3 35.14 16.40 -10.14
N LEU A 4 35.05 15.08 -10.34
CA LEU A 4 33.79 14.35 -10.41
C LEU A 4 33.23 14.23 -8.99
N LEU A 5 32.12 14.92 -8.69
CA LEU A 5 31.35 14.73 -7.46
C LEU A 5 30.61 13.39 -7.57
N ALA A 6 31.04 12.39 -6.81
CA ALA A 6 30.32 11.15 -6.63
C ALA A 6 29.09 11.41 -5.75
N ILE A 7 27.90 11.42 -6.35
CA ILE A 7 26.63 11.44 -5.63
C ILE A 7 26.42 10.03 -5.06
N VAL A 8 26.63 9.88 -3.76
CA VAL A 8 26.31 8.66 -3.01
C VAL A 8 24.79 8.61 -2.88
N ILE A 9 24.13 7.86 -3.75
CA ILE A 9 22.71 7.52 -3.61
C ILE A 9 22.63 6.42 -2.53
N ALA A 10 22.36 6.83 -1.30
CA ALA A 10 22.03 5.91 -0.21
C ALA A 10 20.67 5.28 -0.53
N VAL A 11 20.67 4.07 -1.07
CA VAL A 11 19.46 3.26 -1.23
C VAL A 11 19.09 2.76 0.17
N SER A 12 18.24 3.50 0.86
CA SER A 12 17.60 3.03 2.09
C SER A 12 16.64 1.90 1.72
N ALA A 13 17.07 0.66 1.94
CA ALA A 13 16.17 -0.50 1.88
C ALA A 13 15.17 -0.37 3.03
N SER A 14 13.97 0.13 2.73
CA SER A 14 12.85 0.12 3.67
C SER A 14 12.47 -1.34 3.92
N ALA A 15 12.70 -1.81 5.15
CA ALA A 15 12.25 -3.12 5.61
C ALA A 15 10.73 -3.19 5.39
N ALA A 16 10.27 -4.17 4.60
CA ALA A 16 8.86 -4.47 4.47
C ALA A 16 8.34 -4.87 5.85
N SER A 17 7.48 -4.06 6.45
CA SER A 17 6.78 -4.45 7.67
C SER A 17 5.67 -5.45 7.32
N ALA A 18 5.78 -6.63 7.89
CA ALA A 18 4.67 -7.57 7.99
C ALA A 18 3.50 -6.86 8.70
N GLN A 19 2.34 -6.84 8.05
CA GLN A 19 1.12 -6.25 8.59
C GLN A 19 -0.05 -7.15 8.22
N ASN A 20 -0.81 -7.58 9.24
CA ASN A 20 -1.98 -8.41 9.04
C ASN A 20 -3.24 -7.57 9.28
N CYS A 21 -4.21 -7.68 8.38
CA CYS A 21 -5.47 -6.93 8.49
C CYS A 21 -6.67 -7.83 8.27
N GLN A 22 -7.75 -7.55 8.99
CA GLN A 22 -9.04 -8.21 8.88
C GLN A 22 -10.12 -7.21 8.43
N PHE A 23 -10.98 -7.66 7.53
CA PHE A 23 -12.10 -6.89 7.00
C PHE A 23 -13.42 -7.40 7.59
N LEU A 24 -14.20 -6.50 8.18
CA LEU A 24 -15.50 -6.77 8.80
C LEU A 24 -16.52 -5.78 8.22
N GLY A 25 -17.21 -6.19 7.15
CA GLY A 25 -18.12 -5.30 6.41
C GLY A 25 -17.34 -4.14 5.78
N ASN A 26 -17.64 -2.91 6.20
CA ASN A 26 -16.95 -1.70 5.76
C ASN A 26 -15.81 -1.28 6.72
N GLN A 27 -15.48 -2.10 7.71
CA GLN A 27 -14.41 -1.83 8.66
C GLN A 27 -13.17 -2.69 8.36
N THR A 28 -12.01 -2.11 8.60
CA THR A 28 -10.69 -2.76 8.51
C THR A 28 -10.02 -2.66 9.87
N TYR A 29 -9.41 -3.74 10.33
CA TYR A 29 -8.65 -3.81 11.58
C TYR A 29 -7.30 -4.46 11.31
N CYS A 30 -6.21 -3.76 11.60
CA CYS A 30 -4.86 -4.27 11.43
C CYS A 30 -4.20 -4.54 12.80
N ASP A 31 -3.28 -5.49 12.81
CA ASP A 31 -2.54 -5.92 14.01
C ASP A 31 -1.64 -4.85 14.62
N ASN A 32 -1.23 -3.85 13.82
CA ASN A 32 -0.53 -2.65 14.28
C ASN A 32 -1.44 -1.60 14.95
N GLY A 33 -2.73 -1.90 15.16
CA GLY A 33 -3.69 -0.99 15.77
C GLY A 33 -4.33 0.01 14.81
N LEU A 34 -3.94 0.00 13.53
CA LEU A 34 -4.60 0.80 12.50
C LEU A 34 -5.98 0.22 12.20
N THR A 35 -6.99 1.07 12.19
CA THR A 35 -8.38 0.73 11.91
C THR A 35 -8.95 1.73 10.92
N GLY A 36 -9.80 1.26 10.03
CA GLY A 36 -10.38 2.07 8.97
C GLY A 36 -11.86 1.81 8.80
N GLN A 37 -12.63 2.87 8.54
CA GLN A 37 -14.05 2.78 8.22
C GLN A 37 -14.30 3.35 6.83
N ARG A 38 -14.86 2.53 5.95
CA ARG A 38 -15.25 2.93 4.60
C ARG A 38 -16.67 3.51 4.59
N LEU A 39 -16.78 4.76 4.14
CA LEU A 39 -18.01 5.50 3.90
C LEU A 39 -18.06 5.88 2.42
N GLY A 40 -18.87 5.16 1.65
CA GLY A 40 -18.92 5.28 0.18
C GLY A 40 -17.57 4.94 -0.46
N ASN A 41 -16.96 5.93 -1.10
CA ASN A 41 -15.67 5.80 -1.79
C ASN A 41 -14.47 6.24 -0.95
N THR A 42 -14.69 6.70 0.28
CA THR A 42 -13.62 7.16 1.18
C THR A 42 -13.47 6.22 2.36
N THR A 43 -12.25 5.81 2.66
CA THR A 43 -11.88 5.15 3.91
C THR A 43 -11.28 6.19 4.84
N HIS A 44 -11.79 6.26 6.07
CA HIS A 44 -11.25 7.11 7.14
C HIS A 44 -10.50 6.21 8.13
N TRP A 45 -9.26 6.55 8.43
CA TRP A 45 -8.41 5.81 9.34
C TRP A 45 -8.38 6.47 10.72
N ASN A 46 -8.16 5.70 11.78
CA ASN A 46 -8.14 6.23 13.14
C ASN A 46 -6.89 7.07 13.47
N ASP A 47 -5.89 7.08 12.59
CA ASP A 47 -4.73 7.97 12.66
C ASP A 47 -4.99 9.37 12.03
N GLY A 48 -6.22 9.60 11.55
CA GLY A 48 -6.64 10.84 10.90
C GLY A 48 -6.39 10.89 9.40
N SER A 49 -5.74 9.87 8.82
CA SER A 49 -5.56 9.78 7.37
C SER A 49 -6.84 9.33 6.65
N THR A 50 -6.93 9.64 5.36
CA THR A 50 -8.04 9.17 4.51
C THR A 50 -7.54 8.64 3.17
N SER A 51 -8.28 7.70 2.61
CA SER A 51 -8.04 7.15 1.27
C SER A 51 -9.33 7.21 0.46
N GLN A 52 -9.35 8.03 -0.59
CA GLN A 52 -10.50 8.21 -1.48
C GLN A 52 -10.28 7.53 -2.82
N ARG A 53 -11.21 6.67 -3.22
CA ARG A 53 -11.18 5.99 -4.52
C ARG A 53 -12.01 6.75 -5.56
N LEU A 54 -11.36 7.18 -6.64
CA LEU A 54 -11.99 7.77 -7.81
C LEU A 54 -11.66 6.92 -9.05
N GLY A 55 -12.65 6.17 -9.54
CA GLY A 55 -12.45 5.21 -10.63
C GLY A 55 -11.46 4.10 -10.26
N SER A 56 -10.39 3.99 -11.04
CA SER A 56 -9.29 3.05 -10.80
C SER A 56 -8.14 3.62 -9.96
N THR A 57 -8.22 4.88 -9.52
CA THR A 57 -7.17 5.52 -8.70
C THR A 57 -7.65 5.71 -7.28
N THR A 58 -6.77 5.43 -6.32
CA THR A 58 -6.93 5.79 -4.91
C THR A 58 -6.01 6.95 -4.59
N TYR A 59 -6.55 7.99 -3.95
CA TYR A 59 -5.85 9.17 -3.47
C TYR A 59 -5.81 9.15 -1.96
N ASN A 60 -4.62 9.27 -1.38
CA ASN A 60 -4.45 9.34 0.07
C ASN A 60 -4.29 10.80 0.51
N SER A 61 -4.66 11.11 1.75
CA SER A 61 -4.58 12.47 2.31
C SER A 61 -3.15 12.99 2.46
N ASP A 62 -2.14 12.12 2.42
CA ASP A 62 -0.72 12.48 2.41
C ASP A 62 -0.21 12.87 1.00
N GLY A 63 -1.09 12.84 -0.01
CA GLY A 63 -0.77 13.15 -1.41
C GLY A 63 -0.28 11.96 -2.22
N SER A 64 -0.07 10.79 -1.61
CA SER A 64 0.26 9.57 -2.33
C SER A 64 -0.94 9.02 -3.11
N THR A 65 -0.66 8.28 -4.19
CA THR A 65 -1.71 7.67 -5.02
C THR A 65 -1.37 6.23 -5.38
N ALA A 66 -2.42 5.44 -5.63
CA ALA A 66 -2.32 4.08 -6.15
C ALA A 66 -3.28 3.92 -7.34
N GLN A 67 -2.75 3.62 -8.51
CA GLN A 67 -3.53 3.40 -9.73
C GLN A 67 -3.61 1.91 -10.05
N HIS A 68 -4.84 1.41 -10.17
CA HIS A 68 -5.10 0.02 -10.54
C HIS A 68 -5.28 -0.11 -12.06
N LEU A 69 -4.55 -1.05 -12.68
CA LEU A 69 -4.69 -1.42 -14.09
C LEU A 69 -4.70 -2.95 -14.21
N GLY A 70 -5.88 -3.53 -14.39
CA GLY A 70 -6.07 -4.97 -14.37
C GLY A 70 -5.64 -5.55 -13.02
N ASN A 71 -4.70 -6.50 -13.05
CA ASN A 71 -4.14 -7.13 -11.85
C ASN A 71 -2.94 -6.37 -11.26
N ASN A 72 -2.54 -5.27 -11.89
CA ASN A 72 -1.40 -4.47 -11.46
C ASN A 72 -1.87 -3.21 -10.70
N THR A 73 -1.05 -2.77 -9.76
CA THR A 73 -1.20 -1.50 -9.05
C THR A 73 0.11 -0.74 -9.13
N PHE A 74 0.06 0.53 -9.50
CA PHE A 74 1.21 1.44 -9.58
C PHE A 74 1.07 2.50 -8.50
N PHE A 75 2.10 2.68 -7.68
CA PHE A 75 2.11 3.66 -6.60
C PHE A 75 2.91 4.90 -7.01
N SER A 76 2.54 6.06 -6.48
CA SER A 76 3.23 7.33 -6.79
C SER A 76 4.67 7.40 -6.30
N ASP A 77 5.07 6.52 -5.38
CA ASP A 77 6.45 6.38 -4.91
C ASP A 77 7.34 5.57 -5.87
N GLY A 78 6.79 5.12 -7.01
CA GLY A 78 7.49 4.32 -8.01
C GLY A 78 7.45 2.81 -7.74
N THR A 79 6.91 2.37 -6.60
CA THR A 79 6.66 0.95 -6.37
C THR A 79 5.48 0.46 -7.21
N SER A 80 5.43 -0.85 -7.44
CA SER A 80 4.29 -1.49 -8.09
C SER A 80 3.93 -2.79 -7.39
N ALA A 81 2.72 -3.27 -7.62
CA ALA A 81 2.28 -4.57 -7.15
C ALA A 81 1.51 -5.31 -8.24
N GLN A 82 1.61 -6.64 -8.23
CA GLN A 82 0.85 -7.52 -9.11
C GLN A 82 0.12 -8.56 -8.26
N THR A 83 -1.17 -8.72 -8.50
CA THR A 83 -1.99 -9.75 -7.84
C THR A 83 -2.13 -10.98 -8.72
N LEU A 84 -1.71 -12.13 -8.21
CA LEU A 84 -1.83 -13.44 -8.84
C LEU A 84 -2.61 -14.36 -7.90
N GLY A 85 -3.82 -14.75 -8.30
CA GLY A 85 -4.72 -15.51 -7.44
C GLY A 85 -5.10 -14.72 -6.20
N ASN A 86 -4.79 -15.26 -5.01
CA ASN A 86 -5.03 -14.60 -3.72
C ASN A 86 -3.78 -13.93 -3.13
N THR A 87 -2.68 -13.83 -3.87
CA THR A 87 -1.43 -13.22 -3.39
C THR A 87 -1.08 -11.99 -4.21
N THR A 88 -0.73 -10.90 -3.54
CA THR A 88 -0.23 -9.66 -4.13
C THR A 88 1.28 -9.56 -3.87
N TYR A 89 2.06 -9.43 -4.93
CA TYR A 89 3.52 -9.28 -4.88
C TYR A 89 3.88 -7.83 -5.17
N PHE A 90 4.69 -7.22 -4.31
CA PHE A 90 5.17 -5.85 -4.46
C PHE A 90 6.60 -5.86 -5.01
N SER A 91 6.93 -4.85 -5.81
CA SER A 91 8.26 -4.68 -6.42
C SER A 91 9.38 -4.45 -5.42
N ASN A 92 9.04 -4.13 -4.16
CA ASN A 92 9.96 -3.97 -3.05
C ASN A 92 10.22 -5.26 -2.26
N GLY A 93 9.73 -6.42 -2.74
CA GLY A 93 9.92 -7.73 -2.10
C GLY A 93 8.89 -8.07 -1.02
N ARG A 94 7.97 -7.15 -0.68
CA ARG A 94 6.81 -7.46 0.16
C ARG A 94 5.82 -8.32 -0.61
N SER A 95 5.16 -9.25 0.06
CA SER A 95 4.03 -9.99 -0.49
C SER A 95 2.92 -10.08 0.55
N CYS A 96 1.68 -10.11 0.08
CA CYS A 96 0.50 -10.17 0.92
C CYS A 96 -0.45 -11.24 0.39
N GLN A 97 -0.85 -12.20 1.22
CA GLN A 97 -1.81 -13.23 0.89
C GLN A 97 -3.16 -12.95 1.54
N ARG A 98 -4.23 -13.03 0.75
CA ARG A 98 -5.61 -12.92 1.23
C ARG A 98 -6.19 -14.30 1.51
N LEU A 99 -6.63 -14.51 2.75
CA LEU A 99 -7.35 -15.71 3.19
C LEU A 99 -8.72 -15.28 3.76
N GLY A 100 -9.79 -15.55 3.01
CA GLY A 100 -11.13 -15.11 3.39
C GLY A 100 -11.23 -13.59 3.52
N ASN A 101 -11.55 -13.10 4.72
CA ASN A 101 -11.60 -11.69 5.06
C ASN A 101 -10.32 -11.18 5.75
N GLN A 102 -9.22 -11.93 5.71
CA GLN A 102 -7.94 -11.55 6.29
C GLN A 102 -6.88 -11.39 5.19
N VAL A 103 -5.92 -10.51 5.44
CA VAL A 103 -4.71 -10.32 4.63
C VAL A 103 -3.52 -10.46 5.54
N TYR A 104 -2.54 -11.25 5.11
CA TYR A 104 -1.29 -11.49 5.82
C TYR A 104 -0.13 -11.06 4.94
N CYS A 105 0.78 -10.26 5.46
CA CYS A 105 1.95 -9.79 4.70
C CYS A 105 3.25 -10.17 5.41
N ASN A 106 4.31 -10.39 4.63
CA ASN A 106 5.66 -10.64 5.14
C ASN A 106 6.50 -9.37 5.28
#